data_AF-A0A9P4JKJ6-F1
#
_entry.id   AF-A0A9P4JKJ6-F1
#
_cell.length_a   1.000
_cell.length_b   1.000
_cell.length_c   1.000
_cell.angle_alpha   90.00
_cell.angle_beta   90.00
_cell.angle_gamma   90.00
#
_symmetry.space_group_name_H-M   'P 1'
#
loop_
_entity.id
_entity.type
_entity.pdbx_description
1 polymer ?
#
loop_
_entity_poly.entity_id
_entity_poly.type
_entity_poly.pdbx_seq_one_letter_code
_entity_poly.pdbx_strand_id
1 'polypeptide(L)'
;MSAFPLLRLPRELRDHIYDYVFAIPDTRCARSLRIERRHLTYFRPTAASILLILHQECLLLNQQVAAEALELLLKKHTVLFSCGPFVLNSFLSRIEQEPTGQGKKWLKSLKHVEMDWVTFPNMRFYPPRWNNSNSSDEDYDPDNATMLDEDYIWDYEGEGYDDNLYNSSTATVWPSYQQQGSSSQNQAAPGADPFGFASHNPFSNPLSEPTYDVRAQQDVYSALDYLVDTEVKPLFTFLSSKAFALSTMTLPLYFISQKWFQHRVVSRPDHVLPLKLRYWVNAVAHAVLLLCPPDPAMLPKLKELRIKYMPWDIWASMDPSENLQEICERGIWGRDDEVGYGEAFKAVWEELQKMNFRFGKHELDINVRYVKWEMDLDQSSRVGDELEVIIKRPRGF
;
A
#
# COMPACT_ATOMS: atom_id res chain seq x y z
N MET A 1 2.23 38.95 -28.72
CA MET A 1 2.42 37.62 -28.11
C MET A 1 1.11 36.86 -28.21
N SER A 2 1.06 35.79 -28.98
CA SER A 2 -0.15 34.98 -29.15
C SER A 2 -0.45 34.22 -27.87
N ALA A 3 -1.49 34.61 -27.13
CA ALA A 3 -1.99 33.83 -25.99
C ALA A 3 -2.36 32.41 -26.45
N PHE A 4 -1.92 31.40 -25.70
CA PHE A 4 -2.22 29.98 -25.92
C PHE A 4 -3.74 29.80 -26.15
N PRO A 5 -4.20 29.14 -27.23
CA PRO A 5 -5.61 29.14 -27.63
C PRO A 5 -6.57 28.71 -26.52
N LEU A 6 -6.19 27.71 -25.72
CA LEU A 6 -7.00 27.23 -24.59
C LEU A 6 -7.28 28.34 -23.57
N LEU A 7 -6.28 29.17 -23.26
CA LEU A 7 -6.41 30.26 -22.28
C LEU A 7 -7.29 31.42 -22.77
N ARG A 8 -7.69 31.43 -24.05
CA ARG A 8 -8.66 32.40 -24.58
C ARG A 8 -10.11 32.01 -24.28
N LEU A 9 -10.36 30.74 -23.94
CA LEU A 9 -11.68 30.29 -23.52
C LEU A 9 -12.01 30.85 -22.13
N PRO A 10 -13.28 31.03 -21.76
CA PRO A 10 -13.69 31.27 -20.38
C PRO A 10 -13.22 30.15 -19.43
N ARG A 11 -13.03 30.47 -18.15
CA ARG A 11 -12.54 29.52 -17.13
C ARG A 11 -13.45 28.30 -17.02
N GLU A 12 -14.75 28.52 -17.12
CA GLU A 12 -15.80 27.50 -17.03
C GLU A 12 -15.67 26.47 -18.15
N LEU A 13 -15.43 26.91 -19.39
CA LEU A 13 -15.22 26.00 -20.52
C LEU A 13 -13.91 25.21 -20.37
N ARG A 14 -12.86 25.82 -19.82
CA ARG A 14 -11.61 25.11 -19.54
C ARG A 14 -11.82 24.03 -18.46
N ASP A 15 -12.58 24.34 -17.41
CA ASP A 15 -12.92 23.36 -16.37
C ASP A 15 -13.68 22.16 -16.94
N HIS A 16 -14.61 22.37 -17.87
CA HIS A 16 -15.26 21.26 -18.59
C HIS A 16 -14.28 20.40 -19.39
N ILE A 17 -13.29 21.03 -20.04
CA ILE A 17 -12.25 20.30 -20.79
C ILE A 17 -11.39 19.47 -19.83
N TYR A 18 -10.94 20.06 -18.72
CA TYR A 18 -10.16 19.35 -17.72
C TYR A 18 -10.96 18.20 -17.07
N ASP A 19 -12.23 18.45 -16.72
CA ASP A 19 -13.13 17.43 -16.18
C ASP A 19 -13.29 16.26 -17.15
N TYR A 20 -13.41 16.54 -18.46
CA TYR A 20 -13.46 15.51 -19.49
C TYR A 20 -12.15 14.73 -19.58
N VAL A 21 -11.00 15.41 -19.58
CA VAL A 21 -9.67 14.76 -19.66
C VAL A 21 -9.45 13.83 -18.46
N PHE A 22 -9.80 14.26 -17.25
CA PHE A 22 -9.67 13.42 -16.04
C PHE A 22 -10.67 12.26 -16.00
N ALA A 23 -11.78 12.35 -16.75
CA ALA A 23 -12.75 11.26 -16.86
C ALA A 23 -12.34 10.18 -17.87
N ILE A 24 -11.32 10.43 -18.70
CA ILE A 24 -10.81 9.42 -19.65
C ILE A 24 -10.08 8.32 -18.84
N PRO A 25 -10.49 7.05 -18.97
CA PRO A 25 -9.80 5.95 -18.30
C PRO A 25 -8.33 5.86 -18.75
N ASP A 26 -7.41 5.77 -17.80
CA ASP A 26 -5.99 5.64 -18.12
C ASP A 26 -5.68 4.24 -18.63
N THR A 27 -5.44 4.12 -19.93
CA THR A 27 -5.14 2.83 -20.59
C THR A 27 -3.84 2.17 -20.14
N ARG A 28 -3.00 2.87 -19.36
CA ARG A 28 -1.73 2.34 -18.87
C ARG A 28 -2.00 1.40 -17.68
N CYS A 29 -1.22 0.33 -17.58
CA CYS A 29 -1.34 -0.58 -16.43
C CYS A 29 -0.99 0.14 -15.12
N ALA A 30 -1.54 -0.30 -13.98
CA ALA A 30 -1.20 0.28 -12.66
C ALA A 30 0.31 0.30 -12.39
N ARG A 31 1.08 -0.63 -12.99
CA ARG A 31 2.55 -0.64 -12.91
C ARG A 31 3.21 0.58 -13.57
N SER A 32 2.56 1.19 -14.55
CA SER A 32 3.04 2.38 -15.24
C SER A 32 2.76 3.67 -14.44
N LEU A 33 1.84 3.63 -13.48
CA LEU A 33 1.41 4.80 -12.69
C LEU A 33 2.13 4.91 -11.34
N ARG A 34 3.23 4.19 -11.17
CA ARG A 34 3.98 4.12 -9.91
C ARG A 34 4.65 5.46 -9.57
N ILE A 35 4.63 5.80 -8.28
CA ILE A 35 5.44 6.88 -7.73
C ILE A 35 6.56 6.23 -6.91
N GLU A 36 7.79 6.41 -7.35
CA GLU A 36 8.98 5.81 -6.76
C GLU A 36 9.82 6.87 -6.02
N ARG A 37 10.67 6.45 -5.09
CA ARG A 37 11.52 7.36 -4.31
C ARG A 37 12.41 8.22 -5.20
N ARG A 38 12.91 7.66 -6.32
CA ARG A 38 13.72 8.40 -7.30
C ARG A 38 13.00 9.62 -7.90
N HIS A 39 11.67 9.58 -8.03
CA HIS A 39 10.88 10.74 -8.47
C HIS A 39 10.96 11.89 -7.46
N LEU A 40 11.18 11.57 -6.18
CA LEU A 40 11.28 12.57 -5.13
C LEU A 40 12.67 13.20 -5.04
N THR A 41 13.75 12.60 -5.52
CA THR A 41 15.13 13.12 -5.34
C THR A 41 15.27 14.61 -5.71
N TYR A 42 14.69 15.01 -6.84
CA TYR A 42 14.73 16.40 -7.32
C TYR A 42 13.36 17.08 -7.33
N PHE A 43 12.36 16.46 -6.69
CA PHE A 43 11.00 16.99 -6.68
C PHE A 43 10.94 18.34 -5.96
N ARG A 44 10.53 19.36 -6.71
CA ARG A 44 10.14 20.68 -6.19
C ARG A 44 8.64 20.86 -6.41
N PRO A 45 7.86 21.18 -5.37
CA PRO A 45 6.40 21.27 -5.47
C PRO A 45 5.99 22.47 -6.34
N THR A 46 5.49 22.16 -7.54
CA THR A 46 4.83 23.10 -8.46
C THR A 46 3.63 22.40 -9.05
N ALA A 47 2.65 23.14 -9.59
CA ALA A 47 1.48 22.49 -10.17
C ALA A 47 1.85 21.50 -11.30
N ALA A 48 2.81 21.88 -12.14
CA ALA A 48 3.29 21.04 -13.23
C ALA A 48 4.03 19.78 -12.72
N SER A 49 4.91 19.91 -11.73
CA SER A 49 5.63 18.75 -11.19
C SER A 49 4.74 17.80 -10.42
N ILE A 50 3.70 18.30 -9.74
CA ILE A 50 2.68 17.48 -9.09
C ILE A 50 1.89 16.70 -10.14
N LEU A 51 1.38 17.37 -11.18
CA LEU A 51 0.65 16.70 -12.26
C LEU A 51 1.54 15.68 -13.00
N LEU A 52 2.82 15.98 -13.20
CA LEU A 52 3.77 15.03 -13.80
C LEU A 52 3.92 13.77 -12.96
N ILE A 53 4.09 13.90 -11.63
CA ILE A 53 4.19 12.73 -10.73
C ILE A 53 2.88 11.95 -10.66
N LEU A 54 1.74 12.62 -10.83
CA LEU A 54 0.42 12.00 -10.91
C LEU A 54 0.09 11.47 -12.32
N HIS A 55 1.09 11.42 -13.22
CA HIS A 55 0.97 10.89 -14.58
C HIS A 55 -0.12 11.61 -15.41
N GLN A 56 -0.28 12.92 -15.20
CA GLN A 56 -1.21 13.80 -15.93
C GLN A 56 -0.44 14.65 -16.95
N GLU A 57 0.40 14.02 -17.78
CA GLU A 57 1.35 14.73 -18.64
C GLU A 57 0.64 15.54 -19.74
N CYS A 58 -0.55 15.11 -20.15
CA CYS A 58 -1.36 15.75 -21.17
C CYS A 58 -1.76 17.20 -20.82
N LEU A 59 -1.71 17.59 -19.54
CA LEU A 59 -2.10 18.92 -19.06
C LEU A 59 -0.90 19.84 -18.78
N LEU A 60 0.32 19.39 -19.08
CA LEU A 60 1.57 20.14 -18.87
C LEU A 60 1.90 21.12 -20.02
N LEU A 61 0.87 21.76 -20.58
CA LEU A 61 1.01 22.65 -21.75
C LEU A 61 1.46 24.06 -21.35
N ASN A 62 1.05 24.52 -20.17
CA ASN A 62 1.32 25.86 -19.66
C ASN A 62 1.20 25.88 -18.13
N GLN A 63 1.93 26.77 -17.45
CA GLN A 63 1.89 26.89 -15.98
C GLN A 63 0.49 27.23 -15.44
N GLN A 64 -0.24 28.12 -16.11
CA GLN A 64 -1.60 28.46 -15.71
C GLN A 64 -2.54 27.28 -15.90
N VAL A 65 -2.45 26.59 -17.04
CA VAL A 65 -3.23 25.37 -17.33
C VAL A 65 -2.96 24.29 -16.27
N ALA A 66 -1.70 24.07 -15.91
CA ALA A 66 -1.32 23.11 -14.87
C ALA A 66 -1.88 23.49 -13.49
N ALA A 67 -1.80 24.76 -13.10
CA ALA A 67 -2.35 25.23 -11.82
C ALA A 67 -3.87 25.06 -11.74
N GLU A 68 -4.54 25.44 -12.83
CA GLU A 68 -5.98 25.33 -13.02
C GLU A 68 -6.49 23.89 -13.01
N ALA A 69 -5.80 23.00 -13.72
CA ALA A 69 -6.10 21.58 -13.81
C ALA A 69 -5.84 20.86 -12.48
N LEU A 70 -4.72 21.16 -11.82
CA LEU A 70 -4.41 20.58 -10.51
C LEU A 70 -5.47 20.96 -9.47
N GLU A 71 -5.90 22.22 -9.46
CA GLU A 71 -6.97 22.65 -8.55
C GLU A 71 -8.27 21.86 -8.78
N LEU A 72 -8.63 21.62 -10.05
CA LEU A 72 -9.82 20.85 -10.39
C LEU A 72 -9.70 19.37 -10.03
N LEU A 73 -8.56 18.75 -10.35
CA LEU A 73 -8.21 17.36 -9.99
C LEU A 73 -8.42 17.13 -8.50
N LEU A 74 -7.77 17.94 -7.66
CA LEU A 74 -7.82 17.78 -6.21
C LEU A 74 -9.23 17.96 -5.63
N LYS A 75 -10.02 18.89 -6.20
CA LYS A 75 -11.35 19.26 -5.69
C LYS A 75 -12.49 18.34 -6.10
N LYS A 76 -12.41 17.73 -7.29
CA LYS A 76 -13.53 17.02 -7.92
C LYS A 76 -13.25 15.55 -8.24
N HIS A 77 -11.99 15.18 -8.47
CA HIS A 77 -11.63 13.86 -8.97
C HIS A 77 -10.90 13.06 -7.89
N THR A 78 -10.86 11.74 -8.09
CA THR A 78 -10.10 10.82 -7.22
C THR A 78 -8.66 10.77 -7.69
N VAL A 79 -7.72 11.12 -6.80
CA VAL A 79 -6.29 11.04 -7.10
C VAL A 79 -5.75 9.68 -6.72
N LEU A 80 -5.23 8.94 -7.71
CA LEU A 80 -4.55 7.68 -7.49
C LEU A 80 -3.10 7.91 -7.04
N PHE A 81 -2.74 7.31 -5.91
CA PHE A 81 -1.38 7.22 -5.39
C PHE A 81 -0.92 5.78 -5.41
N SER A 82 -0.27 5.36 -6.50
CA SER A 82 0.35 4.04 -6.60
C SER A 82 1.77 4.06 -6.01
N CYS A 83 1.90 4.08 -4.69
CA CYS A 83 3.19 4.10 -4.00
C CYS A 83 3.12 3.66 -2.54
N GLY A 84 4.27 3.35 -1.96
CA GLY A 84 4.39 2.99 -0.55
C GLY A 84 4.14 4.16 0.40
N PRO A 85 3.86 3.86 1.68
CA PRO A 85 3.45 4.85 2.66
C PRO A 85 4.51 5.92 2.92
N PHE A 86 5.80 5.55 2.97
CA PHE A 86 6.87 6.53 3.07
C PHE A 86 6.97 7.48 1.87
N VAL A 87 6.85 6.97 0.65
CA VAL A 87 6.92 7.78 -0.57
C VAL A 87 5.76 8.77 -0.60
N LEU A 88 4.55 8.28 -0.30
CA LEU A 88 3.36 9.13 -0.23
C LEU A 88 3.51 10.21 0.83
N ASN A 89 3.96 9.85 2.04
CA ASN A 89 4.14 10.80 3.13
C ASN A 89 5.19 11.87 2.77
N SER A 90 6.31 11.45 2.18
CA SER A 90 7.39 12.35 1.73
C SER A 90 6.92 13.28 0.62
N PHE A 91 6.16 12.76 -0.35
CA PHE A 91 5.59 13.55 -1.45
C PHE A 91 4.66 14.64 -0.92
N LEU A 92 3.69 14.26 -0.08
CA LEU A 92 2.72 15.18 0.49
C LEU A 92 3.35 16.19 1.45
N SER A 93 4.33 15.77 2.26
CA SER A 93 5.06 16.66 3.17
C SER A 93 5.85 17.73 2.42
N ARG A 94 6.50 17.36 1.29
CA ARG A 94 7.19 18.34 0.43
C ARG A 94 6.23 19.33 -0.20
N ILE A 95 5.03 18.88 -0.59
CA ILE A 95 3.96 19.79 -1.05
C ILE A 95 3.57 20.74 0.09
N GLU A 96 3.39 20.25 1.32
CA GLU A 96 3.01 21.11 2.45
C GLU A 96 4.07 22.18 2.77
N GLN A 97 5.34 21.83 2.66
CA GLN A 97 6.51 22.68 2.95
C GLN A 97 6.83 23.69 1.84
N GLU A 98 6.01 23.76 0.79
CA GLU A 98 6.18 24.70 -0.31
C GLU A 98 6.21 26.17 0.20
N PRO A 99 7.25 26.97 -0.11
CA PRO A 99 7.48 28.28 0.53
C PRO A 99 6.40 29.33 0.33
N THR A 100 5.68 29.31 -0.80
CA THR A 100 4.63 30.31 -1.09
C THR A 100 3.32 30.01 -0.36
N GLY A 101 3.22 28.86 0.32
CA GLY A 101 2.03 28.42 1.04
C GLY A 101 0.90 27.94 0.12
N GLN A 102 1.14 27.88 -1.20
CA GLN A 102 0.20 27.37 -2.16
C GLN A 102 0.02 25.86 -2.00
N GLY A 103 1.10 25.16 -1.61
CA GLY A 103 1.06 23.74 -1.28
C GLY A 103 0.00 23.36 -0.26
N LYS A 104 -0.11 24.11 0.84
CA LYS A 104 -1.16 23.90 1.86
C LYS A 104 -2.58 24.07 1.30
N LYS A 105 -2.76 24.99 0.34
CA LYS A 105 -4.07 25.17 -0.33
C LYS A 105 -4.41 24.00 -1.23
N TRP A 106 -3.42 23.43 -1.93
CA TRP A 106 -3.60 22.22 -2.72
C TRP A 106 -3.97 21.03 -1.83
N LEU A 107 -3.23 20.77 -0.75
CA LEU A 107 -3.55 19.67 0.18
C LEU A 107 -4.93 19.83 0.83
N LYS A 108 -5.33 21.06 1.15
CA LYS A 108 -6.68 21.34 1.65
C LYS A 108 -7.77 21.17 0.58
N SER A 109 -7.39 21.24 -0.69
CA SER A 109 -8.31 21.02 -1.80
C SER A 109 -8.46 19.54 -2.14
N LEU A 110 -7.51 18.68 -1.72
CA LEU A 110 -7.54 17.23 -1.95
C LEU A 110 -8.68 16.59 -1.15
N LYS A 111 -9.69 16.08 -1.86
CA LYS A 111 -10.89 15.48 -1.25
C LYS A 111 -10.99 13.97 -1.39
N HIS A 112 -10.59 13.44 -2.55
CA HIS A 112 -10.80 12.04 -2.89
C HIS A 112 -9.46 11.43 -3.27
N VAL A 113 -9.09 10.35 -2.58
CA VAL A 113 -7.83 9.63 -2.83
C VAL A 113 -8.09 8.16 -3.01
N GLU A 114 -7.33 7.56 -3.91
CA GLU A 114 -7.20 6.12 -4.06
C GLU A 114 -5.74 5.77 -3.82
N MET A 115 -5.46 4.79 -2.95
CA MET A 115 -4.09 4.35 -2.69
C MET A 115 -3.93 2.94 -3.21
N ASP A 116 -2.83 2.67 -3.88
CA ASP A 116 -2.41 1.33 -4.22
C ASP A 116 -0.89 1.23 -4.01
N TRP A 117 -0.41 0.02 -3.79
CA TRP A 117 1.00 -0.28 -3.62
C TRP A 117 1.32 -1.55 -4.36
N VAL A 118 1.48 -1.34 -5.66
CA VAL A 118 1.88 -2.38 -6.60
C VAL A 118 3.23 -2.99 -6.16
N THR A 119 4.22 -2.17 -5.86
CA THR A 119 5.60 -2.59 -5.55
C THR A 119 5.85 -2.81 -4.06
N PHE A 120 5.17 -3.78 -3.46
CA PHE A 120 5.39 -4.13 -2.06
C PHE A 120 6.83 -4.67 -1.84
N PRO A 121 7.56 -4.15 -0.84
CA PRO A 121 8.97 -4.46 -0.66
C PRO A 121 9.17 -5.91 -0.19
N ASN A 122 10.35 -6.45 -0.45
CA ASN A 122 10.74 -7.72 0.14
C ASN A 122 11.07 -7.52 1.61
N MET A 123 10.16 -7.99 2.47
CA MET A 123 10.23 -7.81 3.91
C MET A 123 11.44 -8.49 4.58
N ARG A 124 12.09 -9.44 3.91
CA ARG A 124 13.36 -10.04 4.39
C ARG A 124 14.50 -9.03 4.48
N PHE A 125 14.47 -8.00 3.63
CA PHE A 125 15.49 -6.96 3.56
C PHE A 125 15.02 -5.65 4.21
N TYR A 126 13.96 -5.71 5.04
CA TYR A 126 13.36 -4.55 5.68
C TYR A 126 13.59 -4.57 7.21
N PRO A 127 13.98 -3.45 7.84
CA PRO A 127 14.47 -2.24 7.19
C PRO A 127 15.79 -2.50 6.45
N PRO A 128 16.13 -1.67 5.45
CA PRO A 128 17.43 -1.74 4.81
C PRO A 128 18.58 -1.77 5.81
N ARG A 129 19.46 -2.76 5.65
CA ARG A 129 20.75 -2.76 6.34
C ARG A 129 21.70 -1.86 5.56
N TRP A 130 22.05 -0.73 6.15
CA TRP A 130 23.07 0.17 5.61
C TRP A 130 24.46 -0.41 5.89
N ASN A 131 24.92 -1.33 5.03
CA ASN A 131 26.31 -1.73 5.08
C ASN A 131 27.16 -0.56 4.55
N ASN A 132 27.75 0.20 5.47
CA ASN A 132 28.80 1.18 5.17
C ASN A 132 30.11 0.53 4.69
N SER A 133 30.17 -0.80 4.64
CA SER A 133 31.24 -1.53 3.98
C SER A 133 30.92 -1.61 2.49
N ASN A 134 31.88 -1.17 1.66
CA ASN A 134 32.01 -1.56 0.25
C ASN A 134 32.18 -3.09 0.12
N SER A 135 31.23 -3.89 0.59
CA SER A 135 31.09 -5.28 0.18
C SER A 135 30.39 -5.22 -1.16
N SER A 136 31.21 -5.28 -2.21
CA SER A 136 30.85 -5.75 -3.54
C SER A 136 29.71 -6.75 -3.47
N ASP A 137 28.71 -6.57 -4.33
CA ASP A 137 27.85 -7.63 -4.88
C ASP A 137 28.01 -8.95 -4.13
N GLU A 138 27.30 -9.10 -3.00
CA GLU A 138 27.16 -10.42 -2.40
C GLU A 138 26.35 -11.24 -3.39
N ASP A 139 27.11 -12.04 -4.16
CA ASP A 139 26.66 -12.95 -5.19
C ASP A 139 25.36 -13.63 -4.77
N TYR A 140 24.28 -13.26 -5.46
CA TYR A 140 23.12 -14.12 -5.59
C TYR A 140 23.61 -15.37 -6.32
N ASP A 141 24.04 -16.39 -5.57
CA ASP A 141 24.50 -17.66 -6.11
C ASP A 141 23.28 -18.48 -6.55
N PRO A 142 22.97 -18.55 -7.87
CA PRO A 142 21.77 -19.23 -8.35
C PRO A 142 21.85 -20.75 -8.13
N ASP A 143 23.04 -21.30 -7.86
CA ASP A 143 23.26 -22.74 -7.66
C ASP A 143 22.94 -23.18 -6.21
N ASN A 144 22.81 -22.25 -5.28
CA ASN A 144 22.42 -22.49 -3.88
C ASN A 144 20.94 -22.20 -3.61
N ALA A 145 20.12 -22.07 -4.67
CA ALA A 145 18.67 -22.06 -4.57
C ALA A 145 18.17 -23.46 -4.20
N THR A 146 18.39 -23.90 -2.96
CA THR A 146 17.56 -24.92 -2.32
C THR A 146 16.12 -24.50 -2.56
N MET A 147 15.40 -25.26 -3.40
CA MET A 147 14.00 -25.12 -3.77
C MET A 147 13.28 -24.11 -2.87
N LEU A 148 13.34 -22.83 -3.26
CA LEU A 148 12.62 -21.78 -2.57
C LEU A 148 11.16 -22.16 -2.74
N ASP A 149 10.53 -22.52 -1.62
CA ASP A 149 9.11 -22.80 -1.53
C ASP A 149 8.36 -21.75 -2.38
N GLU A 150 7.60 -22.19 -3.38
CA GLU A 150 6.87 -21.32 -4.33
C GLU A 150 6.02 -20.26 -3.58
N ASP A 151 5.70 -20.56 -2.32
CA ASP A 151 5.11 -19.71 -1.28
C ASP A 151 5.77 -18.32 -1.11
N TYR A 152 7.07 -18.16 -1.36
CA TYR A 152 7.77 -16.88 -1.16
C TYR A 152 7.63 -15.89 -2.31
N ILE A 153 7.28 -16.37 -3.51
CA ILE A 153 7.03 -15.52 -4.69
C ILE A 153 5.81 -14.61 -4.47
N TRP A 154 4.93 -14.99 -3.55
CA TRP A 154 3.69 -14.28 -3.23
C TRP A 154 3.86 -13.12 -2.25
N ASP A 155 4.99 -13.06 -1.57
CA ASP A 155 5.21 -12.10 -0.47
C ASP A 155 5.90 -10.80 -0.93
N TYR A 156 6.39 -10.73 -2.17
CA TYR A 156 6.96 -9.52 -2.79
C TYR A 156 6.86 -9.55 -4.33
N GLU A 157 6.75 -8.39 -4.98
CA GLU A 157 6.73 -8.32 -6.46
C GLU A 157 8.15 -8.20 -7.04
N GLY A 158 8.76 -9.35 -7.38
CA GLY A 158 9.74 -9.59 -8.48
C GLY A 158 10.98 -8.68 -8.69
N GLU A 159 11.85 -9.10 -9.61
CA GLU A 159 12.99 -8.32 -10.10
C GLU A 159 12.49 -7.10 -10.89
N GLY A 160 12.82 -5.89 -10.43
CA GLY A 160 12.41 -4.64 -11.08
C GLY A 160 11.96 -3.54 -10.12
N TYR A 161 11.89 -3.81 -8.81
CA TYR A 161 11.80 -2.74 -7.83
C TYR A 161 13.19 -2.17 -7.51
N ASP A 162 13.59 -1.17 -8.28
CA ASP A 162 14.85 -0.42 -8.16
C ASP A 162 14.97 0.30 -6.80
N ASP A 163 13.83 0.59 -6.16
CA ASP A 163 13.75 1.16 -4.81
C ASP A 163 14.08 0.13 -3.68
N ASN A 164 14.47 -1.10 -3.99
CA ASN A 164 15.15 -1.99 -3.04
C ASN A 164 16.68 -1.87 -3.11
N LEU A 165 17.23 -1.13 -4.09
CA LEU A 165 18.67 -0.91 -4.23
C LEU A 165 19.05 0.35 -3.43
N TYR A 166 19.34 0.14 -2.16
CA TYR A 166 19.69 1.20 -1.22
C TYR A 166 21.06 1.81 -1.53
N ASN A 167 21.09 2.95 -2.21
CA ASN A 167 22.33 3.71 -2.39
C ASN A 167 22.54 4.70 -1.24
N SER A 168 23.71 4.63 -0.60
CA SER A 168 24.10 5.50 0.51
C SER A 168 24.09 7.00 0.16
N SER A 169 24.24 7.35 -1.12
CA SER A 169 24.16 8.73 -1.60
C SER A 169 22.75 9.34 -1.56
N THR A 170 21.71 8.56 -1.23
CA THR A 170 20.30 8.99 -1.24
C THR A 170 19.65 9.03 0.16
N ALA A 171 20.45 9.05 1.23
CA ALA A 171 20.02 8.99 2.64
C ALA A 171 18.80 9.87 3.02
N THR A 172 18.67 11.04 2.39
CA THR A 172 17.57 11.99 2.64
C THR A 172 16.21 11.57 2.07
N VAL A 173 16.17 10.52 1.24
CA VAL A 173 14.98 9.94 0.62
C VAL A 173 14.59 8.63 1.31
N TRP A 174 15.12 8.36 2.51
CA TRP A 174 14.84 7.17 3.31
C TRP A 174 14.30 7.55 4.69
N PRO A 175 13.45 6.72 5.30
CA PRO A 175 13.16 6.87 6.72
C PRO A 175 14.47 6.86 7.51
N SER A 176 14.56 7.72 8.53
CA SER A 176 15.62 7.60 9.53
C SER A 176 15.30 6.39 10.39
N TYR A 177 15.76 5.21 9.97
CA TYR A 177 15.71 4.03 10.82
C TYR A 177 16.69 4.27 11.97
N GLN A 178 16.17 4.56 13.17
CA GLN A 178 16.99 4.41 14.35
C GLN A 178 17.36 2.95 14.41
N GLN A 179 18.62 2.63 14.12
CA GLN A 179 19.19 1.36 14.52
C GLN A 179 19.08 1.34 16.04
N GLN A 180 17.98 0.78 16.57
CA GLN A 180 17.95 0.30 17.94
C GLN A 180 19.19 -0.56 18.05
N GLY A 181 20.10 -0.13 18.92
CA GLY A 181 21.52 -0.42 18.80
C GLY A 181 21.75 -1.84 18.32
N SER A 182 22.47 -1.97 17.21
CA SER A 182 23.28 -3.15 16.98
C SER A 182 24.23 -3.22 18.17
N SER A 183 23.72 -3.80 19.27
CA SER A 183 24.54 -4.38 20.30
C SER A 183 25.47 -5.29 19.54
N SER A 184 26.74 -4.95 19.63
CA SER A 184 27.88 -5.76 19.25
C SER A 184 27.94 -7.05 20.09
N GLN A 185 26.80 -7.73 20.28
CA GLN A 185 26.62 -9.01 20.95
C GLN A 185 26.57 -10.12 19.90
N ASN A 186 27.64 -10.18 19.12
CA ASN A 186 28.22 -11.43 18.64
C ASN A 186 29.71 -11.16 18.36
N GLN A 187 30.41 -10.59 19.34
CA GLN A 187 31.82 -10.92 19.49
C GLN A 187 31.87 -12.38 19.94
N ALA A 188 31.85 -13.28 18.96
CA ALA A 188 32.29 -14.65 19.17
C ALA A 188 33.67 -14.59 19.82
N ALA A 189 33.88 -15.44 20.83
CA ALA A 189 35.16 -15.56 21.51
C ALA A 189 36.31 -15.66 20.47
N PRO A 190 37.47 -15.04 20.73
CA PRO A 190 38.59 -15.06 19.78
C PRO A 190 39.06 -16.51 19.62
N GLY A 191 38.63 -17.16 18.53
CA GLY A 191 38.92 -18.56 18.25
C GLY A 191 37.81 -19.33 17.50
N ALA A 192 36.61 -18.77 17.32
CA ALA A 192 35.55 -19.43 16.55
C ALA A 192 35.71 -19.16 15.04
N ASP A 193 35.93 -20.25 14.30
CA ASP A 193 35.98 -20.41 12.84
C ASP A 193 35.64 -19.16 11.99
N PRO A 194 36.64 -18.42 11.50
CA PRO A 194 36.44 -17.19 10.75
C PRO A 194 35.81 -17.40 9.36
N PHE A 195 35.66 -18.65 8.90
CA PHE A 195 35.10 -18.98 7.59
C PHE A 195 33.76 -19.73 7.67
N GLY A 196 33.26 -20.06 8.87
CA GLY A 196 31.93 -20.66 9.06
C GLY A 196 31.76 -22.09 8.53
N PHE A 197 32.85 -22.80 8.24
CA PHE A 197 32.82 -24.17 7.73
C PHE A 197 32.44 -25.21 8.79
N ALA A 198 32.57 -24.91 10.09
CA ALA A 198 32.28 -25.83 11.18
C ALA A 198 30.79 -26.24 11.26
N SER A 199 29.88 -25.44 10.70
CA SER A 199 28.44 -25.75 10.60
C SER A 199 28.01 -26.25 9.21
N HIS A 200 28.92 -26.26 8.23
CA HIS A 200 28.60 -26.66 6.86
C HIS A 200 28.88 -28.15 6.67
N ASN A 201 27.86 -29.00 6.86
CA ASN A 201 27.93 -30.42 6.53
C ASN A 201 27.24 -30.67 5.17
N PRO A 202 27.98 -30.84 4.06
CA PRO A 202 27.41 -31.03 2.73
C PRO A 202 26.76 -32.42 2.53
N PHE A 203 26.78 -33.28 3.56
CA PHE A 203 26.18 -34.61 3.55
C PHE A 203 25.09 -34.74 4.63
N SER A 204 24.14 -33.81 4.66
CA SER A 204 22.93 -33.94 5.47
C SER A 204 22.21 -35.26 5.14
N ASN A 205 21.74 -35.94 6.19
CA ASN A 205 21.14 -37.27 6.11
C ASN A 205 19.86 -37.18 5.25
N PRO A 206 19.67 -37.99 4.18
CA PRO A 206 18.48 -37.92 3.33
C PRO A 206 17.16 -38.27 4.03
N LEU A 207 17.23 -38.65 5.32
CA LEU A 207 16.08 -38.93 6.20
C LEU A 207 15.79 -37.82 7.21
N SER A 208 16.64 -36.79 7.33
CA SER A 208 16.30 -35.61 8.14
C SER A 208 15.40 -34.71 7.32
N GLU A 209 14.16 -34.50 7.78
CA GLU A 209 13.29 -33.46 7.25
C GLU A 209 14.04 -32.13 7.28
N PRO A 210 13.98 -31.30 6.22
CA PRO A 210 14.60 -30.00 6.23
C PRO A 210 14.07 -29.22 7.42
N THR A 211 14.95 -28.82 8.34
CA THR A 211 14.59 -27.86 9.39
C THR A 211 14.24 -26.55 8.71
N TYR A 212 12.94 -26.31 8.52
CA TYR A 212 12.41 -25.05 8.06
C TYR A 212 12.93 -23.93 8.99
N ASP A 213 13.46 -22.86 8.42
CA ASP A 213 14.03 -21.75 9.18
C ASP A 213 12.92 -20.88 9.79
N VAL A 214 12.36 -21.36 10.91
CA VAL A 214 11.29 -20.69 11.67
C VAL A 214 11.72 -19.29 12.14
N ARG A 215 13.03 -19.06 12.33
CA ARG A 215 13.57 -17.75 12.77
C ARG A 215 13.47 -16.70 11.66
N ALA A 216 13.89 -17.04 10.45
CA ALA A 216 13.77 -16.14 9.29
C ALA A 216 12.30 -15.75 9.02
N GLN A 217 11.33 -16.60 9.36
CA GLN A 217 9.90 -16.30 9.22
C GLN A 217 9.39 -15.34 10.30
N GLN A 218 9.77 -15.52 11.57
CA GLN A 218 9.44 -14.56 12.64
C GLN A 218 10.04 -13.17 12.37
N ASP A 219 11.22 -13.12 11.78
CA ASP A 219 11.88 -11.86 11.39
C ASP A 219 11.10 -11.11 10.29
N VAL A 220 10.46 -11.82 9.36
CA VAL A 220 9.69 -11.20 8.28
C VAL A 220 8.37 -10.59 8.78
N TYR A 221 7.66 -11.25 9.68
CA TYR A 221 6.42 -10.72 10.24
C TYR A 221 6.67 -9.56 11.19
N SER A 222 7.73 -9.62 12.00
CA SER A 222 8.16 -8.49 12.81
C SER A 222 8.64 -7.31 11.94
N ALA A 223 9.21 -7.56 10.76
CA ALA A 223 9.52 -6.50 9.81
C ALA A 223 8.25 -5.80 9.26
N LEU A 224 7.13 -6.54 9.09
CA LEU A 224 5.85 -5.93 8.68
C LEU A 224 5.30 -5.04 9.80
N ASP A 225 5.31 -5.50 11.04
CA ASP A 225 4.89 -4.70 12.18
C ASP A 225 5.75 -3.42 12.29
N TYR A 226 7.06 -3.56 12.10
CA TYR A 226 7.98 -2.42 12.04
C TYR A 226 7.65 -1.45 10.90
N LEU A 227 7.30 -1.94 9.70
CA LEU A 227 6.86 -1.11 8.57
C LEU A 227 5.57 -0.36 8.89
N VAL A 228 4.62 -1.02 9.53
CA VAL A 228 3.36 -0.43 9.94
C VAL A 228 3.61 0.71 10.94
N ASP A 229 4.44 0.47 11.95
CA ASP A 229 4.76 1.47 12.97
C ASP A 229 5.58 2.65 12.44
N THR A 230 6.51 2.40 11.52
CA THR A 230 7.44 3.42 11.01
C THR A 230 6.94 4.20 9.81
N GLU A 231 6.06 3.62 8.98
CA GLU A 231 5.61 4.27 7.74
C GLU A 231 4.08 4.43 7.66
N VAL A 232 3.31 3.36 7.91
CA VAL A 232 1.83 3.39 7.74
C VAL A 232 1.20 4.30 8.79
N LYS A 233 1.46 4.07 10.07
CA LYS A 233 0.88 4.85 11.15
C LYS A 233 1.24 6.35 11.05
N PRO A 234 2.50 6.74 10.75
CA PRO A 234 2.84 8.14 10.48
C PRO A 234 2.10 8.74 9.28
N LEU A 235 1.93 8.01 8.18
CA LEU A 235 1.13 8.48 7.04
C LEU A 235 -0.31 8.79 7.47
N PHE A 236 -1.00 7.85 8.13
CA PHE A 236 -2.38 8.07 8.58
C PHE A 236 -2.48 9.18 9.63
N THR A 237 -1.47 9.31 10.50
CA THR A 237 -1.36 10.45 11.43
C THR A 237 -1.25 11.77 10.66
N PHE A 238 -0.44 11.82 9.60
CA PHE A 238 -0.29 13.01 8.78
C PHE A 238 -1.58 13.35 8.01
N LEU A 239 -2.25 12.36 7.43
CA LEU A 239 -3.54 12.53 6.76
C LEU A 239 -4.65 12.98 7.72
N SER A 240 -4.53 12.64 9.01
CA SER A 240 -5.44 13.13 10.05
C SER A 240 -5.23 14.62 10.41
N SER A 241 -4.14 15.25 9.94
CA SER A 241 -3.80 16.63 10.28
C SER A 241 -4.81 17.64 9.71
N LYS A 242 -4.61 18.93 10.02
CA LYS A 242 -5.44 20.03 9.48
C LYS A 242 -5.03 20.45 8.06
N ALA A 243 -3.96 19.86 7.51
CA ALA A 243 -3.49 20.16 6.16
C ALA A 243 -4.49 19.65 5.09
N PHE A 244 -5.28 18.65 5.44
CA PHE A 244 -6.16 17.94 4.50
C PHE A 244 -7.64 18.21 4.79
N ALA A 245 -8.46 18.14 3.73
CA ALA A 245 -9.91 18.12 3.81
C ALA A 245 -10.48 16.90 3.06
N LEU A 246 -9.84 15.74 3.27
CA LEU A 246 -10.27 14.47 2.69
C LEU A 246 -11.73 14.19 3.03
N SER A 247 -12.45 13.60 2.10
CA SER A 247 -13.82 13.14 2.29
C SER A 247 -13.97 11.66 1.98
N THR A 248 -13.21 11.19 0.99
CA THR A 248 -13.25 9.80 0.53
C THR A 248 -11.85 9.25 0.40
N MET A 249 -11.65 8.03 0.88
CA MET A 249 -10.45 7.25 0.67
C MET A 249 -10.85 5.90 0.08
N THR A 250 -10.15 5.46 -0.95
CA THR A 250 -10.33 4.16 -1.58
C THR A 250 -9.06 3.34 -1.38
N LEU A 251 -9.20 2.14 -0.83
CA LEU A 251 -8.09 1.21 -0.61
C LEU A 251 -8.39 -0.15 -1.25
N PRO A 252 -7.39 -0.86 -1.76
CA PRO A 252 -7.54 -2.24 -2.17
C PRO A 252 -7.51 -3.17 -0.97
N LEU A 253 -8.26 -4.26 -1.07
CA LEU A 253 -8.14 -5.43 -0.22
C LEU A 253 -8.32 -6.66 -1.12
N TYR A 254 -7.76 -7.80 -0.74
CA TYR A 254 -7.74 -8.96 -1.62
C TYR A 254 -8.21 -10.25 -0.94
N PHE A 255 -8.67 -11.19 -1.76
CA PHE A 255 -8.84 -12.59 -1.37
C PHE A 255 -7.90 -13.47 -2.18
N ILE A 256 -7.62 -14.65 -1.62
CA ILE A 256 -6.74 -15.65 -2.23
C ILE A 256 -7.57 -16.84 -2.73
N SER A 257 -6.95 -17.76 -3.47
CA SER A 257 -7.65 -18.98 -3.88
C SER A 257 -7.93 -19.91 -2.69
N GLN A 258 -8.97 -20.74 -2.80
CA GLN A 258 -9.35 -21.71 -1.78
C GLN A 258 -8.19 -22.68 -1.46
N LYS A 259 -7.53 -23.21 -2.50
CA LYS A 259 -6.36 -24.09 -2.33
C LYS A 259 -5.25 -23.43 -1.51
N TRP A 260 -4.94 -22.17 -1.82
CA TRP A 260 -3.89 -21.41 -1.13
C TRP A 260 -4.26 -21.14 0.33
N PHE A 261 -5.50 -20.78 0.59
CA PHE A 261 -6.01 -20.59 1.94
C PHE A 261 -5.88 -21.87 2.77
N GLN A 262 -6.34 -23.01 2.24
CA GLN A 262 -6.24 -24.31 2.92
C GLN A 262 -4.80 -24.70 3.21
N HIS A 263 -3.89 -24.50 2.25
CA HIS A 263 -2.46 -24.76 2.46
C HIS A 263 -1.91 -23.94 3.63
N ARG A 264 -2.18 -22.63 3.66
CA ARG A 264 -1.68 -21.73 4.71
C ARG A 264 -2.31 -21.98 6.07
N VAL A 265 -3.58 -22.38 6.16
CA VAL A 265 -4.20 -22.79 7.43
C VAL A 265 -3.44 -23.98 8.04
N VAL A 266 -2.98 -24.92 7.22
CA VAL A 266 -2.25 -26.11 7.68
C VAL A 266 -0.78 -25.78 7.98
N SER A 267 -0.10 -25.07 7.07
CA SER A 267 1.33 -24.81 7.20
C SER A 267 1.65 -23.66 8.16
N ARG A 268 0.74 -22.69 8.32
CA ARG A 268 0.96 -21.41 9.02
C ARG A 268 -0.32 -20.91 9.73
N PRO A 269 -0.79 -21.59 10.78
CA PRO A 269 -2.07 -21.27 11.43
C PRO A 269 -2.14 -19.84 12.01
N ASP A 270 -1.02 -19.28 12.49
CA ASP A 270 -0.98 -17.92 13.03
C ASP A 270 -0.91 -16.83 11.93
N HIS A 271 -0.64 -17.22 10.68
CA HIS A 271 -0.35 -16.32 9.56
C HIS A 271 -1.04 -16.78 8.27
N VAL A 272 -2.34 -17.02 8.36
CA VAL A 272 -3.16 -17.53 7.26
C VAL A 272 -3.14 -16.60 6.03
N LEU A 273 -3.09 -15.29 6.26
CA LEU A 273 -3.09 -14.29 5.19
C LEU A 273 -1.67 -13.94 4.72
N PRO A 274 -1.44 -13.76 3.39
CA PRO A 274 -0.16 -13.29 2.86
C PRO A 274 0.28 -11.93 3.43
N LEU A 275 1.59 -11.66 3.42
CA LEU A 275 2.17 -10.45 4.01
C LEU A 275 1.60 -9.15 3.42
N LYS A 276 1.53 -9.06 2.08
CA LYS A 276 0.95 -7.89 1.41
C LYS A 276 -0.53 -7.73 1.73
N LEU A 277 -1.26 -8.82 1.96
CA LEU A 277 -2.65 -8.75 2.40
C LEU A 277 -2.74 -8.19 3.82
N ARG A 278 -1.90 -8.68 4.73
CA ARG A 278 -1.81 -8.18 6.12
C ARG A 278 -1.41 -6.71 6.18
N TYR A 279 -0.57 -6.24 5.26
CA TYR A 279 -0.29 -4.82 5.10
C TYR A 279 -1.57 -4.02 4.79
N TRP A 280 -2.36 -4.46 3.81
CA TRP A 280 -3.61 -3.78 3.46
C TRP A 280 -4.66 -3.86 4.56
N VAL A 281 -4.72 -4.97 5.30
CA VAL A 281 -5.52 -5.08 6.51
C VAL A 281 -5.19 -3.95 7.50
N ASN A 282 -3.90 -3.72 7.77
CA ASN A 282 -3.46 -2.62 8.65
C ASN A 282 -3.81 -1.24 8.07
N ALA A 283 -3.59 -1.02 6.78
CA ALA A 283 -3.95 0.23 6.12
C ALA A 283 -5.46 0.51 6.18
N VAL A 284 -6.30 -0.49 5.95
CA VAL A 284 -7.76 -0.40 6.06
C VAL A 284 -8.17 -0.11 7.50
N ALA A 285 -7.59 -0.79 8.50
CA ALA A 285 -7.87 -0.52 9.91
C ALA A 285 -7.57 0.94 10.28
N HIS A 286 -6.41 1.47 9.88
CA HIS A 286 -6.07 2.87 10.08
C HIS A 286 -6.99 3.86 9.33
N ALA A 287 -7.47 3.49 8.14
CA ALA A 287 -8.45 4.29 7.40
C ALA A 287 -9.81 4.32 8.10
N VAL A 288 -10.24 3.20 8.69
CA VAL A 288 -11.44 3.15 9.53
C VAL A 288 -11.27 4.06 10.76
N LEU A 289 -10.07 4.14 11.36
CA LEU A 289 -9.80 5.11 12.44
C LEU A 289 -9.83 6.57 11.99
N LEU A 290 -9.53 6.88 10.72
CA LEU A 290 -9.74 8.23 10.16
C LEU A 290 -11.23 8.55 9.97
N LEU A 291 -12.05 7.53 9.67
CA LEU A 291 -13.50 7.64 9.56
C LEU A 291 -14.16 7.77 10.94
N CYS A 292 -13.72 6.97 11.90
CA CYS A 292 -14.28 6.82 13.23
C CYS A 292 -13.13 6.87 14.27
N PRO A 293 -12.65 8.07 14.64
CA PRO A 293 -11.52 8.20 15.56
C PRO A 293 -11.87 7.62 16.94
N PRO A 294 -10.89 7.00 17.63
CA PRO A 294 -11.13 6.40 18.93
C PRO A 294 -11.37 7.46 20.01
N ASP A 295 -10.77 8.64 19.88
CA ASP A 295 -11.02 9.77 20.79
C ASP A 295 -12.22 10.59 20.32
N PRO A 296 -13.32 10.71 21.10
CA PRO A 296 -14.48 11.53 20.75
C PRO A 296 -14.16 13.02 20.65
N ALA A 297 -13.04 13.49 21.22
CA ALA A 297 -12.58 14.86 21.05
C ALA A 297 -11.98 15.11 19.64
N MET A 298 -11.59 14.05 18.92
CA MET A 298 -11.10 14.15 17.56
C MET A 298 -12.25 14.15 16.56
N LEU A 299 -12.27 15.16 15.69
CA LEU A 299 -13.25 15.21 14.60
C LEU A 299 -12.90 14.18 13.52
N PRO A 300 -13.89 13.45 12.99
CA PRO A 300 -13.68 12.50 11.91
C PRO A 300 -13.15 13.21 10.66
N LYS A 301 -12.23 12.54 9.97
CA LYS A 301 -11.54 13.10 8.80
C LYS A 301 -12.12 12.59 7.51
N LEU A 302 -12.65 11.38 7.49
CA LEU A 302 -13.34 10.82 6.34
C LEU A 302 -14.84 10.88 6.53
N LYS A 303 -15.57 10.99 5.42
CA LYS A 303 -17.02 10.77 5.37
C LYS A 303 -17.33 9.35 4.92
N GLU A 304 -16.48 8.81 4.07
CA GLU A 304 -16.67 7.54 3.39
C GLU A 304 -15.33 6.86 3.17
N LEU A 305 -15.24 5.58 3.51
CA LEU A 305 -14.13 4.71 3.15
C LEU A 305 -14.65 3.69 2.12
N ARG A 306 -13.95 3.55 1.01
CA ARG A 306 -14.24 2.56 -0.03
C ARG A 306 -13.15 1.50 -0.02
N ILE A 307 -13.55 0.24 -0.10
CA ILE A 307 -12.64 -0.89 -0.22
C ILE A 307 -12.99 -1.59 -1.53
N LYS A 308 -12.02 -1.67 -2.43
CA LYS A 308 -12.08 -2.51 -3.63
C LYS A 308 -11.59 -3.90 -3.22
N TYR A 309 -12.52 -4.82 -3.00
CA TYR A 309 -12.20 -6.19 -2.61
C TYR A 309 -12.15 -7.08 -3.84
N MET A 310 -10.93 -7.45 -4.24
CA MET A 310 -10.66 -8.02 -5.56
C MET A 310 -9.78 -9.26 -5.47
N PRO A 311 -9.79 -10.15 -6.48
CA PRO A 311 -8.93 -11.31 -6.47
C PRO A 311 -7.46 -10.90 -6.47
N TRP A 312 -6.65 -11.62 -5.68
CA TRP A 312 -5.22 -11.41 -5.65
C TRP A 312 -4.57 -11.70 -7.03
N ASP A 313 -4.96 -12.83 -7.63
CA ASP A 313 -4.46 -13.35 -8.90
C ASP A 313 -5.55 -14.12 -9.67
N ILE A 314 -5.18 -14.68 -10.82
CA ILE A 314 -6.11 -15.46 -11.66
C ILE A 314 -6.63 -16.71 -10.93
N TRP A 315 -5.84 -17.31 -10.03
CA TRP A 315 -6.26 -18.50 -9.29
C TRP A 315 -7.33 -18.15 -8.24
N ALA A 316 -7.18 -17.02 -7.55
CA ALA A 316 -8.19 -16.48 -6.66
C ALA A 316 -9.48 -16.14 -7.40
N SER A 317 -9.40 -15.75 -8.68
CA SER A 317 -10.59 -15.56 -9.50
C SER A 317 -11.28 -16.85 -9.92
N MET A 318 -10.52 -17.90 -10.26
CA MET A 318 -11.10 -19.16 -10.73
C MET A 318 -11.66 -20.01 -9.59
N ASP A 319 -11.02 -19.95 -8.43
CA ASP A 319 -11.37 -20.75 -7.25
C ASP A 319 -11.23 -19.88 -5.99
N PRO A 320 -12.13 -18.89 -5.80
CA PRO A 320 -12.03 -17.96 -4.67
C PRO A 320 -12.18 -18.69 -3.34
N SER A 321 -11.38 -18.30 -2.34
CA SER A 321 -11.53 -18.85 -0.99
C SER A 321 -12.85 -18.46 -0.33
N GLU A 322 -13.54 -17.44 -0.85
CA GLU A 322 -14.72 -16.84 -0.26
C GLU A 322 -15.86 -16.73 -1.28
N ASN A 323 -17.11 -16.83 -0.80
CA ASN A 323 -18.29 -16.63 -1.64
C ASN A 323 -18.69 -15.14 -1.67
N LEU A 324 -18.31 -14.44 -2.75
CA LEU A 324 -18.57 -13.01 -2.90
C LEU A 324 -20.06 -12.63 -2.90
N GLN A 325 -20.92 -13.47 -3.48
CA GLN A 325 -22.38 -13.24 -3.47
C GLN A 325 -22.92 -13.30 -2.05
N GLU A 326 -22.47 -14.30 -1.30
CA GLU A 326 -22.86 -14.47 0.09
C GLU A 326 -22.39 -13.29 0.96
N ILE A 327 -21.17 -12.78 0.73
CA ILE A 327 -20.65 -11.56 1.39
C ILE A 327 -21.49 -10.34 1.04
N CYS A 328 -21.94 -10.23 -0.21
CA CYS A 328 -22.82 -9.14 -0.65
C CYS A 328 -24.19 -9.19 0.07
N GLU A 329 -24.73 -10.38 0.32
CA GLU A 329 -26.05 -10.57 0.94
C GLU A 329 -26.01 -10.47 2.47
N ARG A 330 -25.00 -11.07 3.11
CA ARG A 330 -24.89 -11.19 4.57
C ARG A 330 -24.00 -10.12 5.21
N GLY A 331 -23.19 -9.43 4.42
CA GLY A 331 -22.26 -8.38 4.85
C GLY A 331 -20.85 -8.90 5.19
N ILE A 332 -19.90 -7.98 5.33
CA ILE A 332 -18.46 -8.28 5.40
C ILE A 332 -17.97 -8.93 6.71
N TRP A 333 -18.72 -8.85 7.81
CA TRP A 333 -18.23 -9.27 9.12
C TRP A 333 -18.47 -10.74 9.46
N GLY A 334 -19.30 -11.43 8.69
CA GLY A 334 -19.62 -12.85 8.86
C GLY A 334 -20.13 -13.22 10.25
N ARG A 335 -20.19 -14.53 10.53
CA ARG A 335 -20.24 -15.05 11.90
C ARG A 335 -18.82 -15.42 12.34
N ASP A 336 -18.57 -15.33 13.65
CA ASP A 336 -17.22 -15.54 14.21
C ASP A 336 -16.72 -17.00 14.03
N ASP A 337 -17.61 -17.96 13.75
CA ASP A 337 -17.34 -19.39 13.59
C ASP A 337 -17.16 -19.86 12.13
N GLU A 338 -17.42 -19.02 11.13
CA GLU A 338 -17.42 -19.40 9.70
C GLU A 338 -16.04 -19.26 9.07
N VAL A 339 -15.22 -20.31 9.09
CA VAL A 339 -13.89 -20.31 8.44
C VAL A 339 -14.01 -20.13 6.91
N GLY A 340 -13.24 -19.21 6.34
CA GLY A 340 -13.20 -18.93 4.90
C GLY A 340 -14.23 -17.90 4.44
N TYR A 341 -14.87 -17.18 5.36
CA TYR A 341 -15.80 -16.10 5.06
C TYR A 341 -15.21 -14.76 5.48
N GLY A 342 -14.94 -13.86 4.54
CA GLY A 342 -14.49 -12.50 4.83
C GLY A 342 -13.22 -12.46 5.67
N GLU A 343 -12.25 -13.35 5.45
CA GLU A 343 -11.09 -13.54 6.32
C GLU A 343 -10.21 -12.28 6.38
N ALA A 344 -10.10 -11.59 5.25
CA ALA A 344 -9.44 -10.28 5.21
C ALA A 344 -10.18 -9.24 6.07
N PHE A 345 -11.51 -9.24 6.06
CA PHE A 345 -12.31 -8.33 6.89
C PHE A 345 -12.29 -8.71 8.36
N LYS A 346 -12.28 -10.00 8.70
CA LYS A 346 -12.07 -10.45 10.08
C LYS A 346 -10.72 -9.97 10.62
N ALA A 347 -9.66 -10.10 9.84
CA ALA A 347 -8.35 -9.58 10.22
C ALA A 347 -8.37 -8.05 10.41
N VAL A 348 -9.10 -7.30 9.57
CA VAL A 348 -9.33 -5.85 9.79
C VAL A 348 -10.04 -5.61 11.12
N TRP A 349 -11.06 -6.40 11.45
CA TRP A 349 -11.77 -6.28 12.70
C TRP A 349 -10.88 -6.56 13.91
N GLU A 350 -10.07 -7.60 13.86
CA GLU A 350 -9.10 -7.94 14.91
C GLU A 350 -8.08 -6.82 15.13
N GLU A 351 -7.55 -6.24 14.05
CA GLU A 351 -6.65 -5.07 14.16
C GLU A 351 -7.36 -3.86 14.76
N LEU A 352 -8.61 -3.59 14.40
CA LEU A 352 -9.41 -2.54 15.02
C LEU A 352 -9.59 -2.76 16.53
N GLN A 353 -9.82 -4.01 16.97
CA GLN A 353 -9.92 -4.34 18.39
C GLN A 353 -8.60 -4.09 19.12
N LYS A 354 -7.46 -4.49 18.54
CA LYS A 354 -6.13 -4.18 19.09
C LYS A 354 -5.88 -2.67 19.25
N MET A 355 -6.47 -1.87 18.35
CA MET A 355 -6.38 -0.40 18.37
C MET A 355 -7.42 0.29 19.26
N ASN A 356 -8.16 -0.46 20.11
CA ASN A 356 -9.23 0.06 20.98
C ASN A 356 -10.38 0.75 20.22
N PHE A 357 -10.77 0.19 19.07
CA PHE A 357 -11.93 0.66 18.34
C PHE A 357 -13.22 0.52 19.16
N ARG A 358 -14.02 1.58 19.22
CA ARG A 358 -15.13 1.68 20.18
C ARG A 358 -16.48 1.21 19.64
N PHE A 359 -16.63 1.16 18.32
CA PHE A 359 -17.90 0.83 17.70
C PHE A 359 -18.04 -0.69 17.55
N GLY A 360 -19.27 -1.20 17.66
CA GLY A 360 -19.61 -2.58 17.33
C GLY A 360 -19.69 -2.83 15.82
N LYS A 361 -19.59 -4.11 15.40
CA LYS A 361 -19.66 -4.53 13.98
C LYS A 361 -20.89 -3.97 13.24
N HIS A 362 -22.02 -3.85 13.93
CA HIS A 362 -23.31 -3.43 13.38
C HIS A 362 -23.57 -1.91 13.48
N GLU A 363 -22.66 -1.15 14.08
CA GLU A 363 -22.85 0.30 14.25
C GLU A 363 -22.37 1.08 13.03
N LEU A 364 -21.47 0.52 12.23
CA LEU A 364 -21.02 1.11 10.97
C LEU A 364 -22.07 0.94 9.87
N ASP A 365 -22.32 2.01 9.09
CA ASP A 365 -23.19 1.96 7.92
C ASP A 365 -22.38 1.38 6.75
N ILE A 366 -22.59 0.10 6.46
CA ILE A 366 -21.83 -0.65 5.45
C ILE A 366 -22.75 -1.01 4.29
N ASN A 367 -22.32 -0.66 3.09
CA ASN A 367 -22.96 -1.06 1.84
C ASN A 367 -21.98 -1.89 1.02
N VAL A 368 -22.39 -3.10 0.63
CA VAL A 368 -21.59 -4.01 -0.19
C VAL A 368 -22.25 -4.13 -1.55
N ARG A 369 -21.48 -3.90 -2.62
CA ARG A 369 -21.96 -4.05 -3.99
C ARG A 369 -21.10 -5.06 -4.73
N TYR A 370 -21.75 -6.06 -5.31
CA TYR A 370 -21.12 -6.96 -6.26
C TYR A 370 -20.77 -6.24 -7.57
N VAL A 371 -19.53 -6.38 -8.01
CA VAL A 371 -19.03 -5.85 -9.28
C VAL A 371 -18.62 -7.04 -10.12
N LYS A 372 -19.39 -7.30 -11.17
CA LYS A 372 -19.10 -8.38 -12.09
C LYS A 372 -17.94 -7.97 -12.99
N TRP A 373 -17.01 -8.88 -13.20
CA TRP A 373 -15.92 -8.69 -14.15
C TRP A 373 -16.46 -8.61 -15.57
N GLU A 374 -16.17 -7.49 -16.22
CA GLU A 374 -16.49 -7.29 -17.63
C GLU A 374 -15.18 -7.34 -18.41
N MET A 375 -14.98 -8.44 -19.16
CA MET A 375 -13.75 -8.76 -19.92
C MET A 375 -13.19 -7.61 -20.77
N ASP A 376 -14.03 -6.62 -21.12
CA ASP A 376 -13.72 -5.51 -22.01
C ASP A 376 -13.31 -4.20 -21.28
N LEU A 377 -13.38 -4.12 -19.94
CA LEU A 377 -13.24 -2.84 -19.22
C LEU A 377 -12.14 -2.78 -18.15
N ASP A 378 -11.63 -3.91 -17.66
CA ASP A 378 -10.62 -3.86 -16.59
C ASP A 378 -9.20 -3.67 -17.13
N GLN A 379 -8.77 -2.40 -17.09
CA GLN A 379 -7.39 -1.94 -17.31
C GLN A 379 -6.47 -2.32 -16.14
N SER A 380 -7.04 -2.69 -15.00
CA SER A 380 -6.30 -3.41 -13.96
C SER A 380 -6.05 -4.81 -14.52
N SER A 381 -4.81 -5.25 -14.57
CA SER A 381 -4.41 -6.56 -15.11
C SER A 381 -4.91 -7.74 -14.26
N ARG A 382 -6.06 -7.61 -13.60
CA ARG A 382 -6.66 -8.53 -12.66
C ARG A 382 -7.96 -9.03 -13.26
N VAL A 383 -8.12 -10.33 -13.19
CA VAL A 383 -9.23 -11.08 -13.75
C VAL A 383 -10.11 -11.47 -12.57
N GLY A 384 -11.43 -11.32 -12.68
CA GLY A 384 -12.39 -11.91 -11.74
C GLY A 384 -13.33 -10.91 -11.07
N ASP A 385 -14.44 -11.44 -10.55
CA ASP A 385 -15.48 -10.65 -9.90
C ASP A 385 -14.96 -10.00 -8.60
N GLU A 386 -15.51 -8.85 -8.25
CA GLU A 386 -15.06 -8.01 -7.13
C GLU A 386 -16.23 -7.58 -6.24
N LEU A 387 -15.92 -7.04 -5.05
CA LEU A 387 -16.87 -6.30 -4.23
C LEU A 387 -16.41 -4.86 -4.02
N GLU A 388 -17.30 -3.89 -4.23
CA GLU A 388 -17.12 -2.54 -3.70
C GLU A 388 -17.79 -2.47 -2.33
N VAL A 389 -17.00 -2.28 -1.29
CA VAL A 389 -17.48 -2.12 0.09
C VAL A 389 -17.34 -0.66 0.48
N ILE A 390 -18.46 -0.03 0.84
CA ILE A 390 -18.52 1.36 1.27
C ILE A 390 -18.85 1.39 2.77
N ILE A 391 -17.92 1.91 3.56
CA ILE A 391 -18.08 2.09 5.00
C ILE A 391 -18.31 3.58 5.30
N LYS A 392 -19.38 3.85 6.03
CA LYS A 392 -19.76 5.18 6.50
C LYS A 392 -19.93 5.19 8.02
N ARG A 393 -19.88 6.39 8.58
CA ARG A 393 -20.11 6.61 10.01
C ARG A 393 -21.54 6.18 10.40
N PRO A 394 -21.75 5.76 11.66
CA PRO A 394 -23.09 5.47 12.19
C PRO A 394 -24.03 6.66 11.99
N ARG A 395 -25.30 6.38 11.66
CA ARG A 395 -26.34 7.43 11.59
C ARG A 395 -26.56 7.99 13.00
N GLY A 396 -26.18 9.25 13.22
CA GLY A 396 -26.32 9.93 14.52
C GLY A 396 -25.03 10.53 15.10
N PHE A 397 -23.91 10.43 14.38
CA PHE A 397 -22.60 11.00 14.75
C PHE A 397 -22.10 12.12 13.82
#